data_AF-A0A926ZM25-F1
#
_entry.id   AF-A0A926ZM25-F1
#
_cell.length_a   1.000
_cell.length_b   1.000
_cell.length_c   1.000
_cell.angle_alpha   90.00
_cell.angle_beta   90.00
_cell.angle_gamma   90.00
#
_symmetry.space_group_name_H-M   'P 1'
#
loop_
_entity.id
_entity.type
_entity.pdbx_description
1 polymer ?
#
loop_
_entity_poly.entity_id
_entity_poly.type
_entity_poly.pdbx_seq_one_letter_code
_entity_poly.pdbx_strand_id
1 'polypeptide(L)'
;MNKFQIDIDFSNIDLASLETEEDFQREARILLPKVLFKLGETVGEKTWEELQQKLQGSGGKLKSSPSDKRKFMQETGRTYQRNASKRERQELEDYIVEQLRQHKQ
;
A
#
# COMPACT_ATOMS: atom_id res chain seq x y z
N MET A 1 15.73 5.06 5.76
CA MET A 1 14.95 5.08 4.50
C MET A 1 13.75 4.17 4.70
N ASN A 2 12.52 4.69 4.61
CA ASN A 2 11.32 3.85 4.72
C ASN A 2 11.27 2.88 3.55
N LYS A 3 11.29 1.57 3.85
CA LYS A 3 11.21 0.48 2.86
C LYS A 3 9.91 0.56 2.06
N PHE A 4 8.85 1.02 2.70
CA PHE A 4 7.52 1.17 2.11
C PHE A 4 7.26 2.66 1.83
N GLN A 5 6.99 3.00 0.57
CA GLN A 5 6.58 4.36 0.15
C GLN A 5 5.06 4.39 0.01
N ILE A 6 4.35 4.31 1.14
CA ILE A 6 2.89 4.27 1.18
C ILE A 6 2.34 5.21 2.25
N ASP A 7 1.26 5.89 1.92
CA ASP A 7 0.54 6.76 2.85
C ASP A 7 -0.55 5.97 3.57
N ILE A 8 -0.40 5.82 4.88
CA ILE A 8 -1.32 5.07 5.73
C ILE A 8 -2.32 6.05 6.34
N ASP A 9 -3.60 5.77 6.09
CA ASP A 9 -4.70 6.59 6.60
C ASP A 9 -5.05 6.15 8.03
N PHE A 10 -4.62 6.97 9.00
CA PHE A 10 -4.88 6.78 10.43
C PHE A 10 -6.10 7.56 10.95
N SER A 11 -6.87 8.21 10.06
CA SER A 11 -7.94 9.15 10.45
C SER A 11 -9.05 8.53 11.31
N ASN A 12 -9.23 7.21 11.21
CA ASN A 12 -10.26 6.46 11.96
C ASN A 12 -9.70 5.67 13.14
N ILE A 13 -8.45 5.93 13.55
CA ILE A 13 -7.83 5.25 14.68
C ILE A 13 -7.82 6.19 15.86
N ASP A 14 -8.32 5.70 17.00
CA ASP A 14 -8.13 6.37 18.27
C ASP A 14 -6.69 6.17 18.76
N LEU A 15 -5.77 7.01 18.29
CA LEU A 15 -4.37 6.93 18.69
C LEU A 15 -4.18 7.18 20.20
N ALA A 16 -5.10 7.89 20.86
CA ALA A 16 -5.00 8.19 22.28
C ALA A 16 -5.15 6.91 23.12
N SER A 17 -6.00 5.97 22.70
CA SER A 17 -6.25 4.71 23.42
C SER A 17 -5.14 3.65 23.29
N LEU A 18 -4.13 3.87 22.44
CA LEU A 18 -3.04 2.90 22.25
C LEU A 18 -1.94 3.07 23.32
N GLU A 19 -1.98 2.29 24.39
CA GLU A 19 -1.06 2.45 25.53
C GLU A 19 0.01 1.36 25.59
N THR A 20 -0.35 0.15 25.18
CA THR A 20 0.51 -1.03 25.26
C THR A 20 1.03 -1.46 23.89
N GLU A 21 2.13 -2.23 23.88
CA GLU A 21 2.66 -2.85 22.66
C GLU A 21 1.57 -3.65 21.93
N GLU A 22 0.76 -4.38 22.69
CA GLU A 22 -0.33 -5.20 22.18
C GLU A 22 -1.43 -4.38 21.50
N ASP A 23 -1.69 -3.15 21.94
CA ASP A 23 -2.65 -2.24 21.30
C ASP A 23 -2.16 -1.81 19.92
N PHE A 24 -0.88 -1.41 19.81
CA PHE A 24 -0.29 -1.04 18.52
C PHE A 24 -0.27 -2.22 17.55
N GLN A 25 0.12 -3.41 18.01
CA GLN A 25 0.14 -4.60 17.17
C GLN A 25 -1.26 -4.99 16.71
N ARG A 26 -2.27 -4.88 17.57
CA ARG A 26 -3.67 -5.14 17.23
C ARG A 26 -4.14 -4.20 16.11
N GLU A 27 -3.93 -2.90 16.26
CA GLU A 27 -4.31 -1.93 15.23
C GLU A 27 -3.53 -2.14 13.93
N ALA A 28 -2.23 -2.44 14.02
CA ALA A 28 -1.44 -2.75 12.84
C ALA A 28 -1.98 -3.94 12.06
N ARG A 29 -2.41 -5.01 12.74
CA ARG A 29 -3.06 -6.17 12.10
C ARG A 29 -4.39 -5.84 11.45
N ILE A 30 -5.17 -4.95 12.05
CA ILE A 30 -6.44 -4.48 11.47
C ILE A 30 -6.18 -3.68 10.19
N LEU A 31 -5.15 -2.84 10.18
CA LEU A 31 -4.78 -2.02 9.02
C LEU A 31 -4.09 -2.81 7.90
N LEU A 32 -3.35 -3.87 8.26
CA LEU A 32 -2.48 -4.61 7.35
C LEU A 32 -3.14 -4.99 6.00
N PRO A 33 -4.38 -5.50 5.93
CA PRO A 33 -5.04 -5.80 4.66
C PRO A 33 -5.22 -4.57 3.75
N LYS A 34 -5.62 -3.42 4.32
CA LYS A 34 -5.83 -2.16 3.59
C LYS A 34 -4.49 -1.58 3.12
N VAL A 35 -3.46 -1.68 3.96
CA VAL A 35 -2.10 -1.18 3.66
C VAL A 35 -1.43 -2.03 2.57
N LEU A 36 -1.54 -3.36 2.63
CA LEU A 36 -1.09 -4.26 1.56
C LEU A 36 -1.76 -3.97 0.22
N PHE A 37 -3.07 -3.70 0.26
CA PHE A 37 -3.82 -3.33 -0.93
C PHE A 37 -3.28 -2.03 -1.55
N LYS A 38 -3.13 -0.97 -0.74
CA LYS A 38 -2.55 0.30 -1.19
C LYS A 38 -1.13 0.13 -1.74
N LEU A 39 -0.29 -0.68 -1.09
CA LEU A 39 1.07 -0.96 -1.56
C LEU A 39 1.05 -1.59 -2.95
N GLY A 40 0.15 -2.54 -3.20
CA GLY A 40 -0.07 -3.10 -4.53
C GLY A 40 -0.62 -2.09 -5.54
N GLU A 41 -1.51 -1.18 -5.14
CA GLU A 41 -1.96 -0.08 -6.01
C GLU A 41 -0.80 0.84 -6.41
N THR A 42 0.10 1.20 -5.49
CA THR A 42 1.30 2.00 -5.77
C THR A 42 2.25 1.29 -6.73
N VAL A 43 2.46 -0.02 -6.56
CA VAL A 43 3.24 -0.83 -7.51
C VAL A 43 2.56 -0.86 -8.88
N GLY A 44 1.23 -1.03 -8.91
CA GLY A 44 0.44 -1.01 -10.14
C GLY A 44 0.53 0.34 -10.86
N GLU A 45 0.47 1.45 -10.13
CA GLU A 45 0.60 2.79 -10.70
C GLU A 45 1.95 2.99 -11.38
N LYS A 46 3.05 2.70 -10.69
CA LYS A 46 4.41 2.80 -11.25
C LYS A 46 4.56 1.91 -12.49
N THR A 47 4.10 0.66 -12.39
CA THR A 47 4.16 -0.30 -13.50
C THR A 47 3.38 0.18 -14.72
N TRP A 48 2.19 0.74 -14.49
CA TRP A 48 1.36 1.29 -15.55
C TRP A 48 2.04 2.48 -16.25
N GLU A 49 2.62 3.39 -15.47
CA GLU A 49 3.32 4.57 -16.01
C GLU A 49 4.54 4.18 -16.84
N GLU A 50 5.34 3.22 -16.36
CA GLU A 50 6.46 2.67 -17.12
C GLU A 50 6.02 2.01 -18.45
N LEU A 51 4.90 1.26 -18.43
CA LEU A 51 4.33 0.67 -19.64
C LEU A 51 3.90 1.74 -20.64
N GLN A 52 3.16 2.76 -20.19
CA GLN A 52 2.72 3.86 -21.05
C GLN A 52 3.92 4.60 -21.67
N GLN A 53 4.97 4.88 -20.89
CA GLN A 53 6.18 5.53 -21.39
C GLN A 53 6.90 4.71 -22.46
N LYS A 54 7.09 3.40 -22.24
CA LYS A 54 7.74 2.50 -23.22
C LYS A 54 6.96 2.40 -24.54
N LEU A 55 5.63 2.43 -24.46
CA LEU A 55 4.76 2.34 -25.63
C LEU A 55 4.74 3.66 -26.42
N GLN A 56 4.72 4.80 -25.73
CA GLN A 56 4.88 6.11 -26.38
C GLN A 56 6.22 6.22 -27.13
N GLY A 57 7.31 5.73 -26.56
CA GLY A 57 8.64 5.72 -27.19
C GLY A 57 8.76 4.82 -28.42
N SER A 58 7.86 3.85 -28.58
CA SER A 58 7.80 2.93 -29.73
C SER A 58 6.76 3.34 -30.79
N GLY A 59 6.21 4.55 -30.69
CA GLY A 59 5.21 5.08 -31.63
C GLY A 59 3.77 4.59 -31.40
N GLY A 60 3.55 3.74 -30.40
CA GLY A 60 2.23 3.26 -30.02
C GLY A 60 1.60 4.12 -28.91
N LYS A 61 0.51 4.83 -29.21
CA LYS A 61 -0.35 5.37 -28.15
C LYS A 61 -1.33 4.29 -27.72
N LEU A 62 -1.13 3.71 -26.53
CA LEU A 62 -2.21 2.98 -25.88
C LEU A 62 -3.29 4.01 -25.52
N LYS A 63 -4.45 3.94 -26.19
CA LYS A 63 -5.64 4.70 -25.80
C LYS A 63 -6.16 4.13 -24.49
N SER A 64 -5.43 4.35 -23.41
CA SER A 64 -5.79 3.86 -22.09
C SER A 64 -6.54 4.96 -21.36
N SER A 65 -7.75 4.64 -20.92
CA SER A 65 -8.59 5.58 -20.20
C SER A 65 -8.15 5.68 -18.73
N PRO A 66 -8.47 6.78 -18.03
CA PRO A 66 -8.27 6.86 -16.58
C PRO A 66 -8.96 5.72 -15.81
N SER A 67 -10.08 5.22 -16.33
CA SER A 67 -10.77 4.04 -15.80
C SER A 67 -9.94 2.76 -15.92
N ASP A 68 -9.20 2.57 -17.03
CA ASP A 68 -8.34 1.40 -17.21
C ASP A 68 -7.15 1.43 -16.25
N LYS A 69 -6.51 2.60 -16.07
CA LYS A 69 -5.45 2.79 -15.06
C LYS A 69 -5.96 2.42 -13.68
N ARG A 70 -7.14 2.94 -13.30
CA ARG A 70 -7.74 2.65 -11.99
C ARG A 70 -8.04 1.17 -11.81
N LYS A 71 -8.61 0.51 -12.82
CA LYS A 71 -8.91 -0.93 -12.77
C LYS A 71 -7.62 -1.75 -12.61
N PHE A 72 -6.59 -1.43 -13.39
CA PHE A 72 -5.29 -2.09 -13.31
C PHE A 72 -4.66 -1.96 -11.92
N MET A 73 -4.68 -0.76 -11.34
CA MET A 73 -4.19 -0.53 -9.97
C MET A 73 -4.96 -1.37 -8.96
N GLN A 74 -6.30 -1.37 -9.03
CA GLN A 74 -7.13 -2.14 -8.10
C GLN A 74 -6.91 -3.65 -8.21
N GLU A 75 -6.80 -4.18 -9.42
CA GLU A 75 -6.51 -5.61 -9.65
C GLU A 75 -5.11 -5.99 -9.13
N THR A 76 -4.12 -5.12 -9.35
CA THR A 76 -2.78 -5.28 -8.78
C THR A 76 -2.82 -5.26 -7.26
N GLY A 77 -3.53 -4.30 -6.65
CA GLY A 77 -3.75 -4.20 -5.21
C GLY A 77 -4.35 -5.48 -4.61
N ARG A 78 -5.43 -6.01 -5.22
CA ARG A 78 -6.06 -7.28 -4.79
C ARG A 78 -5.09 -8.45 -4.88
N THR A 79 -4.34 -8.52 -5.98
CA THR A 79 -3.38 -9.61 -6.23
C THR A 79 -2.23 -9.56 -5.24
N TYR A 80 -1.68 -8.38 -4.99
CA TYR A 80 -0.61 -8.16 -4.02
C TYR A 80 -1.06 -8.54 -2.61
N GLN A 81 -2.22 -8.03 -2.16
CA GLN A 81 -2.77 -8.31 -0.85
C GLN A 81 -2.96 -9.82 -0.61
N ARG A 82 -3.38 -10.57 -1.62
CA ARG A 82 -3.59 -12.03 -1.52
C ARG A 82 -2.28 -12.81 -1.50
N ASN A 83 -1.32 -12.41 -2.33
CA ASN A 83 -0.08 -13.17 -2.56
C ASN A 83 1.11 -12.72 -1.71
N ALA A 84 0.97 -11.65 -0.91
CA ALA A 84 2.02 -11.18 -0.01
C ALA A 84 2.51 -12.30 0.92
N SER A 85 3.83 -12.49 0.95
CA SER A 85 4.46 -13.56 1.72
C SER A 85 4.31 -13.34 3.24
N LYS A 86 4.46 -14.41 4.03
CA LYS A 86 4.42 -14.28 5.51
C LYS A 86 5.46 -13.27 6.03
N ARG A 87 6.68 -13.31 5.47
CA ARG A 87 7.76 -12.39 5.83
C ARG A 87 7.39 -10.94 5.54
N GLU A 88 6.90 -10.68 4.33
CA GLU A 88 6.53 -9.33 3.91
C GLU A 88 5.35 -8.78 4.70
N ARG A 89 4.38 -9.63 5.03
CA ARG A 89 3.28 -9.27 5.95
C ARG A 89 3.80 -8.86 7.32
N GLN A 90 4.74 -9.62 7.88
CA GLN A 90 5.35 -9.28 9.18
C GLN A 90 6.11 -7.95 9.09
N GLU A 91 6.99 -7.80 8.10
CA GLU A 91 7.78 -6.58 7.91
C GLU A 91 6.88 -5.34 7.72
N LEU A 92 5.72 -5.51 7.08
CA LEU A 92 4.76 -4.44 6.91
C LEU A 92 3.93 -4.17 8.17
N GLU A 93 3.58 -5.20 8.95
CA GLU A 93 2.95 -5.04 10.27
C GLU A 93 3.87 -4.25 11.21
N ASP A 94 5.14 -4.63 11.29
CA ASP A 94 6.16 -3.94 12.09
C ASP A 94 6.28 -2.47 11.67
N TYR A 95 6.30 -2.21 10.36
CA TYR A 95 6.31 -0.85 9.83
C TYR A 95 5.06 -0.05 10.23
N ILE A 96 3.87 -0.65 10.15
CA ILE A 96 2.63 0.03 10.57
C ILE A 96 2.69 0.38 12.07
N VAL A 97 3.20 -0.52 12.91
CA VAL A 97 3.41 -0.27 14.34
C VAL A 97 4.34 0.94 14.55
N GLU A 98 5.46 1.01 13.83
CA GLU A 98 6.37 2.15 13.90
C GLU A 98 5.69 3.46 13.49
N GLN A 99 4.88 3.44 12.43
CA GLN A 99 4.13 4.63 11.97
C GLN A 99 3.06 5.06 12.97
N LEU A 100 2.32 4.14 13.59
CA LEU A 100 1.34 4.45 14.63
C LEU A 100 2.01 5.14 15.84
N ARG A 101 3.19 4.68 16.24
CA ARG A 101 3.96 5.31 17.33
C ARG A 101 4.42 6.72 16.97
N GLN A 102 4.92 6.90 15.75
CA GLN A 102 5.36 8.22 15.25
C GLN A 102 4.20 9.20 15.18
N HIS A 103 3.00 8.76 14.80
CA HIS A 103 1.81 9.62 14.72
C HIS A 103 1.17 9.94 16.07
N LYS A 104 1.40 9.14 17.10
CA LYS A 104 0.91 9.41 18.46
C LYS A 104 1.77 10.46 19.20
N GLN A 105 3.05 10.58 18.84
CA GLN A 105 3.98 11.56 19.42
C GLN A 105 3.69 12.98 18.95
#